data_AF-A0A258H2E1-F1
#
_entry.id   AF-A0A258H2E1-F1
#
_cell.length_a   1.000
_cell.length_b   1.000
_cell.length_c   1.000
_cell.angle_alpha   90.00
_cell.angle_beta   90.00
_cell.angle_gamma   90.00
#
_symmetry.space_group_name_H-M   'P 1'
#
loop_
_entity.id
_entity.type
_entity.pdbx_description
1 polymer ?
#
loop_
_entity_poly.entity_id
_entity_poly.type
_entity_poly.pdbx_seq_one_letter_code
_entity_poly.pdbx_strand_id
1 'polypeptide(L)'
;MRQVLFGGAAALAMALAGCNQTTEAAKVDAATFLANAEKELSEYSDYASRVSWVNANFITDDTDWLVARAGSEGTLMSVRLANATKAYEGQTLTPAQQRKMNILRSGITMPAPSTGTPEEQKATADELSEVMTRISSTYGKGKFTIDGKEMNLEELSAIIASSRDPRKLQQAWEGWHTISVPMKTDYARMVEIGAAGAKELGFSDIADMWLANYDMPSKDMEATVEKLWGQVQPLYDDLHCYVRGRLNTRYGDAIQPKTGPIRADLLGNMWAQDWGNITDIVSPSSSNPGYDLNKVLVAKKYDPVKMVKTGEAFFTSLGLPALPETFWQRSLITRPQDREVQCHASAWDIDSLDDIRIKMCTQVNAEDFSTVHHELGHNFYQRAYKTQDFLFRNGAHDGFHEAIGDFIALSITPEYLKQLGLISVDPPASADMGLLMDRALKKIAFLPFAIKLDKWRWNVFRGSVTPEQYNTAWWELSKQYQGIVPPGPRPADAFDAGAKYHIPGNTPYLRYFLSFVLQFQFHKAACEQAGWTGPLHRCSIYNNREVGAKFIKMLEMGASQPWPDALEAFTGTREMDASALVAYFAPLQSWMKEQNAGQTCGW
;
A
#
# COMPACT_ATOMS: atom_id res chain seq x y z
N MET A 1 -57.28 15.83 81.65
CA MET A 1 -56.57 14.55 81.60
C MET A 1 -55.07 14.84 81.57
N ARG A 2 -54.35 14.34 82.59
CA ARG A 2 -52.90 14.00 82.75
C ARG A 2 -51.85 14.86 82.01
N GLN A 3 -50.95 15.61 82.67
CA GLN A 3 -49.81 15.25 83.55
C GLN A 3 -48.66 14.42 82.91
N VAL A 4 -47.48 15.06 82.90
CA VAL A 4 -46.14 14.61 83.35
C VAL A 4 -45.25 13.72 82.46
N LEU A 5 -44.09 14.34 82.17
CA LEU A 5 -42.70 13.91 81.93
C LEU A 5 -42.16 12.52 82.38
N PHE A 6 -41.06 12.18 81.68
CA PHE A 6 -39.86 11.37 82.01
C PHE A 6 -39.88 9.83 81.90
N GLY A 7 -38.93 9.33 81.10
CA GLY A 7 -37.94 8.37 81.61
C GLY A 7 -37.56 7.18 80.72
N GLY A 8 -36.39 7.26 80.08
CA GLY A 8 -35.45 6.13 79.97
C GLY A 8 -35.51 5.25 78.72
N ALA A 9 -34.45 5.30 77.91
CA ALA A 9 -33.95 4.12 77.20
C ALA A 9 -32.46 4.28 76.88
N ALA A 10 -31.71 3.23 77.16
CA ALA A 10 -30.26 3.13 77.23
C ALA A 10 -29.55 3.32 75.89
N ALA A 11 -28.34 3.87 75.96
CA ALA A 11 -27.36 3.87 74.90
C ALA A 11 -26.87 2.44 74.62
N LEU A 12 -27.00 2.00 73.37
CA LEU A 12 -26.31 0.82 72.83
C LEU A 12 -25.34 1.32 71.75
N ALA A 13 -24.07 1.46 72.10
CA ALA A 13 -23.01 1.73 71.15
C ALA A 13 -22.66 0.43 70.41
N MET A 14 -23.20 0.25 69.20
CA MET A 14 -22.68 -0.75 68.26
C MET A 14 -21.47 -0.15 67.55
N ALA A 15 -20.29 -0.68 67.88
CA ALA A 15 -19.10 -0.52 67.06
C ALA A 15 -19.28 -1.32 65.76
N LEU A 16 -19.73 -0.65 64.70
CA LEU A 16 -19.63 -1.16 63.34
C LEU A 16 -18.18 -0.98 62.89
N ALA A 17 -17.37 -2.02 63.08
CA ALA A 17 -16.13 -2.20 62.34
C ALA A 17 -16.51 -2.44 60.86
N GLY A 18 -16.60 -1.35 60.10
CA GLY A 18 -16.73 -1.43 58.65
C GLY A 18 -15.45 -2.03 58.07
N CYS A 19 -15.50 -3.30 57.70
CA CYS A 19 -14.54 -3.89 56.76
C CYS A 19 -14.63 -3.09 55.45
N ASN A 20 -13.68 -2.18 55.24
CA ASN A 20 -13.36 -1.63 53.93
C ASN A 20 -12.75 -2.78 53.09
N GLN A 21 -13.60 -3.68 52.58
CA GLN A 21 -13.26 -4.39 51.37
C GLN A 21 -13.44 -3.39 50.23
N THR A 22 -12.36 -2.66 49.93
CA THR A 22 -12.15 -2.16 48.58
C THR A 22 -12.15 -3.39 47.67
N THR A 23 -13.31 -3.70 47.10
CA THR A 23 -13.41 -4.59 45.95
C THR A 23 -12.60 -3.93 44.84
N GLU A 24 -11.34 -4.31 44.74
CA GLU A 24 -10.56 -4.17 43.52
C GLU A 24 -11.43 -4.81 42.43
N ALA A 25 -12.05 -4.00 41.57
CA ALA A 25 -12.89 -4.50 40.49
C ALA A 25 -12.07 -5.58 39.76
N ALA A 26 -12.56 -6.82 39.76
CA ALA A 26 -11.82 -7.95 39.21
C ALA A 26 -11.34 -7.59 37.81
N LYS A 27 -10.03 -7.47 37.62
CA LYS A 27 -9.45 -7.19 36.30
C LYS A 27 -9.95 -8.27 35.35
N VAL A 28 -10.62 -7.86 34.27
CA VAL A 28 -10.98 -8.76 33.16
C VAL A 28 -9.68 -9.37 32.67
N ASP A 29 -9.59 -10.70 32.63
CA ASP A 29 -8.39 -11.39 32.16
C ASP A 29 -8.12 -11.06 30.68
N ALA A 30 -6.86 -11.21 30.25
CA ALA A 30 -6.45 -10.83 28.91
C ALA A 30 -7.18 -11.61 27.80
N ALA A 31 -7.56 -12.87 28.03
CA ALA A 31 -8.28 -13.66 27.05
C ALA A 31 -9.71 -13.12 26.86
N THR A 32 -10.40 -12.83 27.97
CA THR A 32 -11.74 -12.24 27.93
C THR A 32 -11.73 -10.85 27.29
N PHE A 33 -10.73 -10.01 27.60
CA PHE A 33 -10.60 -8.70 26.96
C PHE A 33 -10.40 -8.82 25.44
N LEU A 34 -9.47 -9.66 25.00
CA LEU A 34 -9.20 -9.84 23.57
C LEU A 34 -10.40 -10.42 22.82
N ALA A 35 -11.11 -11.39 23.40
CA ALA A 35 -12.32 -11.94 22.80
C ALA A 35 -13.42 -10.87 22.65
N ASN A 36 -13.59 -10.01 23.66
CA ASN A 36 -14.54 -8.89 23.58
C ASN A 36 -14.12 -7.85 22.54
N ALA A 37 -12.83 -7.51 22.48
CA ALA A 37 -12.27 -6.59 21.50
C ALA A 37 -12.46 -7.10 20.07
N GLU A 38 -12.17 -8.39 19.81
CA GLU A 38 -12.36 -9.02 18.51
C GLU A 38 -13.83 -9.05 18.09
N LYS A 39 -14.74 -9.34 19.03
CA LYS A 39 -16.17 -9.29 18.76
C LYS A 39 -16.62 -7.88 18.36
N GLU A 40 -16.24 -6.87 19.14
CA GLU A 40 -16.60 -5.48 18.88
C GLU A 40 -16.03 -5.00 17.54
N LEU A 41 -14.75 -5.27 17.28
CA LEU A 41 -14.09 -4.94 16.02
C LEU A 41 -14.74 -5.64 14.82
N SER A 42 -15.12 -6.91 14.95
CA SER A 42 -15.79 -7.66 13.88
C SER A 42 -17.17 -7.10 13.56
N GLU A 43 -17.97 -6.75 14.58
CA GLU A 43 -19.29 -6.14 14.40
C GLU A 43 -19.18 -4.75 13.74
N TYR A 44 -18.22 -3.93 14.20
CA TYR A 44 -17.92 -2.65 13.59
C TYR A 44 -17.42 -2.79 12.14
N SER A 45 -16.52 -3.75 11.87
CA SER A 45 -15.92 -3.93 10.55
C SER A 45 -16.97 -4.29 9.50
N ASP A 46 -17.91 -5.18 9.80
CA ASP A 46 -19.02 -5.51 8.87
C ASP A 46 -19.87 -4.28 8.56
N TYR A 47 -20.24 -3.51 9.60
CA TYR A 47 -20.97 -2.25 9.43
C TYR A 47 -20.20 -1.23 8.57
N ALA A 48 -18.96 -0.94 8.94
CA ALA A 48 -18.13 0.09 8.30
C ALA A 48 -17.76 -0.29 6.86
N SER A 49 -17.47 -1.57 6.58
CA SER A 49 -17.19 -2.07 5.24
C SER A 49 -18.40 -1.98 4.32
N ARG A 50 -19.62 -2.22 4.82
CA ARG A 50 -20.85 -2.02 4.05
C ARG A 50 -21.08 -0.54 3.72
N VAL A 51 -20.91 0.34 4.70
CA VAL A 51 -21.03 1.80 4.51
C VAL A 51 -20.02 2.27 3.47
N SER A 52 -18.76 1.85 3.60
CA SER A 52 -17.67 2.19 2.69
C SER A 52 -17.90 1.64 1.27
N TRP A 53 -18.41 0.41 1.16
CA TRP A 53 -18.76 -0.18 -0.14
C TRP A 53 -19.86 0.63 -0.84
N VAL A 54 -20.89 1.05 -0.11
CA VAL A 54 -21.96 1.89 -0.66
C VAL A 54 -21.39 3.22 -1.14
N ASN A 55 -20.62 3.94 -0.32
CA ASN A 55 -20.01 5.20 -0.73
C ASN A 55 -19.11 5.04 -1.97
N ALA A 56 -18.25 4.01 -2.00
CA ALA A 56 -17.37 3.78 -3.13
C ALA A 56 -18.10 3.45 -4.45
N ASN A 57 -19.36 2.99 -4.36
CA ASN A 57 -20.23 2.70 -5.50
C ASN A 57 -21.26 3.81 -5.78
N PHE A 58 -21.42 4.78 -4.88
CA PHE A 58 -22.43 5.85 -4.93
C PHE A 58 -21.87 7.06 -4.19
N ILE A 59 -21.04 7.86 -4.86
CA ILE A 59 -20.41 9.04 -4.24
C ILE A 59 -21.43 10.19 -4.20
N THR A 60 -21.94 10.52 -3.01
CA THR A 60 -22.92 11.59 -2.76
C THR A 60 -22.66 12.24 -1.40
N ASP A 61 -23.23 13.42 -1.15
CA ASP A 61 -23.13 14.09 0.16
C ASP A 61 -23.61 13.20 1.32
N ASP A 62 -24.68 12.42 1.11
CA ASP A 62 -25.23 11.52 2.12
C ASP A 62 -24.30 10.32 2.40
N THR A 63 -23.71 9.72 1.36
CA THR A 63 -22.80 8.57 1.57
C THR A 63 -21.45 9.01 2.11
N ASP A 64 -20.98 10.20 1.77
CA ASP A 64 -19.79 10.82 2.37
C ASP A 64 -20.02 11.09 3.87
N TRP A 65 -21.19 11.61 4.25
CA TRP A 65 -21.55 11.80 5.66
C TRP A 65 -21.57 10.47 6.44
N LEU A 66 -22.13 9.40 5.83
CA LEU A 66 -22.16 8.07 6.45
C LEU A 66 -20.75 7.51 6.67
N VAL A 67 -19.88 7.59 5.66
CA VAL A 67 -18.48 7.15 5.75
C VAL A 67 -17.72 7.96 6.81
N ALA A 68 -17.89 9.28 6.86
CA ALA A 68 -17.23 10.14 7.84
C ALA A 68 -17.65 9.79 9.28
N ARG A 69 -18.95 9.55 9.50
CA ARG A 69 -19.46 9.10 10.79
C ARG A 69 -18.89 7.75 11.20
N ALA A 70 -18.91 6.76 10.30
CA ALA A 70 -18.35 5.44 10.56
C ALA A 70 -16.85 5.56 10.91
N GLY A 71 -16.08 6.36 10.17
CA GLY A 71 -14.66 6.60 10.44
C GLY A 71 -14.38 7.22 11.80
N SER A 72 -15.22 8.16 12.27
CA SER A 72 -15.13 8.75 13.61
C SER A 72 -15.40 7.70 14.71
N GLU A 73 -16.48 6.92 14.56
CA GLU A 73 -16.83 5.83 15.49
C GLU A 73 -15.70 4.78 15.57
N GLY A 74 -15.11 4.42 14.42
CA GLY A 74 -13.97 3.52 14.34
C GLY A 74 -12.71 4.06 15.01
N THR A 75 -12.37 5.33 14.78
CA THR A 75 -11.19 5.96 15.37
C THR A 75 -11.26 5.96 16.90
N LEU A 76 -12.40 6.36 17.46
CA LEU A 76 -12.63 6.35 18.91
C LEU A 76 -12.55 4.93 19.49
N MET A 77 -13.17 3.95 18.82
CA MET A 77 -13.11 2.55 19.22
C MET A 77 -11.67 2.03 19.20
N SER A 78 -10.93 2.21 18.10
CA SER A 78 -9.56 1.73 17.95
C SER A 78 -8.63 2.33 18.99
N VAL A 79 -8.67 3.65 19.23
CA VAL A 79 -7.85 4.31 20.25
C VAL A 79 -8.21 3.80 21.65
N ARG A 80 -9.49 3.62 21.97
CA ARG A 80 -9.93 3.07 23.25
C ARG A 80 -9.41 1.66 23.48
N LEU A 81 -9.53 0.77 22.49
CA LEU A 81 -9.06 -0.60 22.58
C LEU A 81 -7.53 -0.66 22.68
N ALA A 82 -6.81 0.15 21.90
CA ALA A 82 -5.36 0.29 21.97
C ALA A 82 -4.90 0.72 23.37
N ASN A 83 -5.54 1.74 23.95
CA ASN A 83 -5.22 2.20 25.31
C ASN A 83 -5.56 1.18 26.39
N ALA A 84 -6.64 0.42 26.24
CA ALA A 84 -7.01 -0.63 27.18
C ALA A 84 -5.94 -1.73 27.31
N THR A 85 -5.09 -1.92 26.30
CA THR A 85 -3.96 -2.87 26.36
C THR A 85 -2.97 -2.56 27.48
N LYS A 86 -2.86 -1.30 27.92
CA LYS A 86 -1.97 -0.87 29.02
C LYS A 86 -2.25 -1.58 30.34
N ALA A 87 -3.50 -1.97 30.59
CA ALA A 87 -3.88 -2.70 31.80
C ALA A 87 -3.21 -4.09 31.90
N TYR A 88 -2.68 -4.59 30.78
CA TYR A 88 -2.05 -5.89 30.63
C TYR A 88 -0.51 -5.83 30.53
N GLU A 89 0.08 -4.64 30.58
CA GLU A 89 1.54 -4.49 30.60
C GLU A 89 2.15 -5.17 31.83
N GLY A 90 3.24 -5.92 31.60
CA GLY A 90 3.93 -6.70 32.65
C GLY A 90 3.21 -7.99 33.06
N GLN A 91 2.04 -8.30 32.50
CA GLN A 91 1.39 -9.61 32.71
C GLN A 91 2.02 -10.69 31.82
N THR A 92 1.97 -11.94 32.27
CA THR A 92 2.38 -13.09 31.45
C THR A 92 1.31 -13.40 30.42
N LEU A 93 1.54 -13.03 29.16
CA LEU A 93 0.66 -13.31 28.03
C LEU A 93 1.19 -14.48 27.20
N THR A 94 0.29 -15.24 26.55
CA THR A 94 0.72 -16.17 25.49
C THR A 94 1.24 -15.40 24.28
N PRO A 95 2.04 -16.03 23.39
CA PRO A 95 2.52 -15.36 22.18
C PRO A 95 1.39 -14.78 21.31
N ALA A 96 0.29 -15.53 21.17
CA ALA A 96 -0.88 -15.09 20.42
C ALA A 96 -1.56 -13.87 21.08
N GLN A 97 -1.71 -13.88 22.41
CA GLN A 97 -2.26 -12.74 23.14
C GLN A 97 -1.38 -11.49 23.00
N GLN A 98 -0.06 -11.64 23.18
CA GLN A 98 0.88 -10.52 23.01
C GLN A 98 0.80 -9.95 21.59
N ARG A 99 0.71 -10.80 20.57
CA ARG A 99 0.58 -10.37 19.19
C ARG A 99 -0.71 -9.58 18.97
N LYS A 100 -1.86 -10.06 19.46
CA LYS A 100 -3.12 -9.32 19.37
C LYS A 100 -3.06 -7.97 20.08
N MET A 101 -2.41 -7.90 21.26
CA MET A 101 -2.19 -6.62 21.96
C MET A 101 -1.35 -5.66 21.11
N ASN A 102 -0.30 -6.15 20.44
CA ASN A 102 0.52 -5.34 19.55
C ASN A 102 -0.29 -4.84 18.36
N ILE A 103 -1.10 -5.70 17.71
CA ILE A 103 -1.97 -5.33 16.58
C ILE A 103 -2.97 -4.24 16.97
N LEU A 104 -3.58 -4.33 18.16
CA LEU A 104 -4.47 -3.28 18.67
C LEU A 104 -3.76 -1.92 18.80
N ARG A 105 -2.47 -1.92 19.18
CA ARG A 105 -1.67 -0.69 19.37
C ARG A 105 -1.12 -0.13 18.06
N SER A 106 -0.55 -0.95 17.19
CA SER A 106 0.16 -0.51 15.97
C SER A 106 -0.72 -0.46 14.73
N GLY A 107 -1.93 -1.04 14.77
CA GLY A 107 -2.88 -1.06 13.66
C GLY A 107 -3.54 0.29 13.35
N ILE A 108 -3.29 1.32 14.15
CA ILE A 108 -3.82 2.67 13.94
C ILE A 108 -2.82 3.46 13.09
N THR A 109 -3.27 4.03 11.96
CA THR A 109 -2.36 4.80 11.09
C THR A 109 -2.11 6.21 11.62
N MET A 110 -3.11 6.87 12.22
CA MET A 110 -2.96 8.18 12.83
C MET A 110 -3.82 8.26 14.10
N PRO A 111 -3.25 8.05 15.30
CA PRO A 111 -3.99 8.04 16.54
C PRO A 111 -4.24 9.47 17.04
N ALA A 112 -5.49 9.78 17.37
CA ALA A 112 -5.79 10.94 18.22
C ALA A 112 -5.44 10.61 19.68
N PRO A 113 -4.86 11.54 20.46
CA PRO A 113 -4.70 11.34 21.89
C PRO A 113 -6.07 11.25 22.59
N SER A 114 -6.15 10.47 23.65
CA SER A 114 -7.35 10.28 24.47
C SER A 114 -7.24 10.88 25.87
N THR A 115 -6.39 11.90 26.03
CA THR A 115 -6.29 12.68 27.27
C THR A 115 -7.49 13.62 27.45
N GLY A 116 -7.99 13.78 28.68
CA GLY A 116 -9.06 14.73 29.00
C GLY A 116 -10.44 14.07 29.20
N THR A 117 -11.49 14.89 29.25
CA THR A 117 -12.88 14.42 29.33
C THR A 117 -13.33 13.77 28.02
N PRO A 118 -14.38 12.94 28.00
CA PRO A 118 -14.92 12.36 26.76
C PRO A 118 -15.21 13.40 25.67
N GLU A 119 -15.64 14.61 26.06
CA GLU A 119 -15.89 15.72 25.15
C GLU A 119 -14.59 16.26 24.52
N GLU A 120 -13.52 16.38 25.31
CA GLU A 120 -12.20 16.82 24.83
C GLU A 120 -11.55 15.77 23.90
N GLN A 121 -11.68 14.48 24.24
CA GLN A 121 -11.23 13.37 23.41
C GLN A 121 -11.96 13.38 22.06
N LYS A 122 -13.29 13.52 22.10
CA LYS A 122 -14.10 13.62 20.89
C LYS A 122 -13.71 14.84 20.06
N ALA A 123 -13.53 16.01 20.68
CA ALA A 123 -13.12 17.23 19.97
C ALA A 123 -11.77 17.07 19.25
N THR A 124 -10.80 16.40 19.89
CA THR A 124 -9.49 16.14 19.26
C THR A 124 -9.59 15.12 18.12
N ALA A 125 -10.39 14.07 18.28
CA ALA A 125 -10.63 13.10 17.23
C ALA A 125 -11.40 13.70 16.04
N ASP A 126 -12.37 14.58 16.31
CA ASP A 126 -13.11 15.35 15.30
C ASP A 126 -12.15 16.28 14.56
N GLU A 127 -11.29 17.05 15.25
CA GLU A 127 -10.29 17.92 14.61
C GLU A 127 -9.34 17.13 13.69
N LEU A 128 -8.80 16.00 14.17
CA LEU A 128 -7.93 15.15 13.36
C LEU A 128 -8.66 14.67 12.09
N SER A 129 -9.90 14.21 12.24
CA SER A 129 -10.72 13.72 11.13
C SER A 129 -11.01 14.84 10.12
N GLU A 130 -11.40 16.03 10.59
CA GLU A 130 -11.65 17.19 9.74
C GLU A 130 -10.41 17.64 8.97
N VAL A 131 -9.25 17.72 9.63
CA VAL A 131 -7.96 18.06 9.01
C VAL A 131 -7.62 17.05 7.91
N MET A 132 -7.70 15.75 8.21
CA MET A 132 -7.43 14.68 7.23
C MET A 132 -8.40 14.74 6.04
N THR A 133 -9.69 14.99 6.29
CA THR A 133 -10.70 15.16 5.24
C THR A 133 -10.41 16.39 4.38
N ARG A 134 -10.03 17.54 4.97
CA ARG A 134 -9.68 18.75 4.20
C ARG A 134 -8.47 18.52 3.31
N ILE A 135 -7.43 17.87 3.82
CA ILE A 135 -6.23 17.51 3.05
C ILE A 135 -6.61 16.61 1.86
N SER A 136 -7.31 15.50 2.12
CA SER A 136 -7.74 14.57 1.07
C SER A 136 -8.67 15.23 0.04
N SER A 137 -9.62 16.05 0.48
CA SER A 137 -10.54 16.79 -0.39
C SER A 137 -9.81 17.81 -1.26
N THR A 138 -8.82 18.50 -0.70
CA THR A 138 -7.99 19.47 -1.45
C THR A 138 -7.23 18.78 -2.57
N TYR A 139 -6.63 17.61 -2.28
CA TYR A 139 -5.98 16.79 -3.31
C TYR A 139 -6.98 16.35 -4.39
N GLY A 140 -8.11 15.77 -3.99
CA GLY A 140 -9.12 15.24 -4.93
C GLY A 140 -9.78 16.30 -5.81
N LYS A 141 -9.91 17.53 -5.32
CA LYS A 141 -10.44 18.69 -6.06
C LYS A 141 -9.36 19.48 -6.80
N GLY A 142 -8.09 19.08 -6.68
CA GLY A 142 -6.96 19.79 -7.27
C GLY A 142 -7.11 19.93 -8.79
N LYS A 143 -6.92 21.15 -9.29
CA LYS A 143 -6.96 21.47 -10.72
C LYS A 143 -5.96 22.55 -11.06
N PHE A 144 -5.51 22.56 -12.31
CA PHE A 144 -4.62 23.57 -12.84
C PHE A 144 -5.05 24.01 -14.24
N THR A 145 -4.91 25.30 -14.54
CA THR A 145 -5.34 25.86 -15.83
C THR A 145 -4.17 25.94 -16.80
N ILE A 146 -4.29 25.27 -17.94
CA ILE A 146 -3.37 25.36 -19.09
C ILE A 146 -4.15 25.94 -20.27
N ASP A 147 -3.66 27.04 -20.83
CA ASP A 147 -4.25 27.71 -22.00
C ASP A 147 -5.76 28.01 -21.87
N GLY A 148 -6.19 28.40 -20.65
CA GLY A 148 -7.60 28.71 -20.35
C GLY A 148 -8.49 27.50 -20.11
N LYS A 149 -7.96 26.26 -20.24
CA LYS A 149 -8.66 25.04 -19.87
C LYS A 149 -8.24 24.59 -18.46
N GLU A 150 -9.21 24.48 -17.56
CA GLU A 150 -9.03 23.86 -16.25
C GLU A 150 -8.88 22.34 -16.42
N MET A 151 -7.83 21.75 -15.84
CA MET A 151 -7.50 20.33 -15.96
C MET A 151 -7.32 19.68 -14.60
N ASN A 152 -7.83 18.46 -14.43
CA ASN A 152 -7.62 17.64 -13.23
C ASN A 152 -6.34 16.77 -13.35
N LEU A 153 -6.03 15.98 -12.31
CA LEU A 153 -4.87 15.07 -12.30
C LEU A 153 -4.86 14.08 -13.47
N GLU A 154 -6.00 13.50 -13.84
CA GLU A 154 -6.08 12.51 -14.92
C GLU A 154 -5.69 13.14 -16.26
N GLU A 155 -6.24 14.33 -16.56
CA GLU A 155 -5.95 15.08 -17.77
C GLU A 155 -4.48 15.56 -17.82
N LEU A 156 -3.95 16.06 -16.70
CA LEU A 156 -2.54 16.47 -16.61
C LEU A 156 -1.60 15.25 -16.73
N SER A 157 -1.96 14.12 -16.12
CA SER A 157 -1.20 12.86 -16.22
C SER A 157 -1.21 12.31 -17.64
N ALA A 158 -2.31 12.47 -18.38
CA ALA A 158 -2.36 12.11 -19.79
C ALA A 158 -1.38 12.93 -20.65
N ILE A 159 -1.18 14.22 -20.32
CA ILE A 159 -0.14 15.06 -20.94
C ILE A 159 1.24 14.49 -20.61
N ILE A 160 1.53 14.22 -19.32
CA ILE A 160 2.84 13.69 -18.91
C ILE A 160 3.15 12.33 -19.55
N ALA A 161 2.15 11.44 -19.67
CA ALA A 161 2.31 10.11 -20.24
C ALA A 161 2.59 10.15 -21.76
N SER A 162 1.90 11.01 -22.51
CA SER A 162 1.89 10.97 -23.99
C SER A 162 2.70 12.06 -24.67
N SER A 163 2.86 13.23 -24.04
CA SER A 163 3.62 14.34 -24.62
C SER A 163 5.11 14.04 -24.66
N ARG A 164 5.78 14.55 -25.68
CA ARG A 164 7.24 14.61 -25.77
C ARG A 164 7.73 16.05 -25.97
N ASP A 165 6.89 17.05 -25.67
CA ASP A 165 7.28 18.45 -25.65
C ASP A 165 7.70 18.84 -24.22
N PRO A 166 8.99 19.13 -23.96
CA PRO A 166 9.48 19.39 -22.60
C PRO A 166 8.84 20.62 -21.94
N ARG A 167 8.32 21.59 -22.72
CA ARG A 167 7.63 22.75 -22.13
C ARG A 167 6.24 22.38 -21.62
N LYS A 168 5.51 21.56 -22.37
CA LYS A 168 4.18 21.06 -21.95
C LYS A 168 4.31 20.13 -20.74
N LEU A 169 5.35 19.29 -20.72
CA LEU A 169 5.66 18.41 -19.59
C LEU A 169 5.92 19.23 -18.33
N GLN A 170 6.82 20.22 -18.42
CA GLN A 170 7.12 21.12 -17.30
C GLN A 170 5.88 21.84 -16.79
N GLN A 171 5.08 22.44 -17.68
CA GLN A 171 3.89 23.19 -17.30
C GLN A 171 2.86 22.32 -16.58
N ALA A 172 2.58 21.11 -17.09
CA ALA A 172 1.65 20.18 -16.46
C ALA A 172 2.17 19.69 -15.11
N TRP A 173 3.47 19.38 -15.03
CA TRP A 173 4.11 18.89 -13.81
C TRP A 173 4.14 19.97 -12.72
N GLU A 174 4.64 21.17 -13.02
CA GLU A 174 4.74 22.27 -12.06
C GLU A 174 3.35 22.72 -11.63
N GLY A 175 2.41 22.78 -12.58
CA GLY A 175 1.02 23.14 -12.35
C GLY A 175 0.32 22.22 -11.36
N TRP A 176 0.40 20.90 -11.55
CA TRP A 176 -0.15 19.94 -10.60
C TRP A 176 0.44 20.11 -9.20
N HIS A 177 1.75 20.31 -9.08
CA HIS A 177 2.39 20.47 -7.78
C HIS A 177 1.96 21.74 -7.02
N THR A 178 1.32 22.71 -7.67
CA THR A 178 0.80 23.90 -6.96
C THR A 178 -0.43 23.60 -6.10
N ILE A 179 -1.18 22.52 -6.38
CA ILE A 179 -2.42 22.17 -5.65
C ILE A 179 -2.16 21.81 -4.18
N SER A 180 -0.90 21.50 -3.83
CA SER A 180 -0.55 21.05 -2.49
C SER A 180 -0.16 22.14 -1.51
N VAL A 181 0.13 23.36 -1.98
CA VAL A 181 0.52 24.47 -1.10
C VAL A 181 -0.49 24.70 0.04
N PRO A 182 -1.82 24.72 -0.21
CA PRO A 182 -2.80 24.93 0.87
C PRO A 182 -2.84 23.80 1.90
N MET A 183 -2.39 22.59 1.56
CA MET A 183 -2.41 21.43 2.46
C MET A 183 -1.30 21.46 3.52
N LYS A 184 -0.26 22.29 3.34
CA LYS A 184 0.95 22.25 4.15
C LYS A 184 0.69 22.45 5.65
N THR A 185 -0.13 23.44 6.00
CA THR A 185 -0.47 23.76 7.39
C THR A 185 -1.31 22.66 8.05
N ASP A 186 -2.36 22.20 7.35
CA ASP A 186 -3.20 21.10 7.83
C ASP A 186 -2.36 19.82 7.99
N TYR A 187 -1.43 19.53 7.08
CA TYR A 187 -0.54 18.37 7.19
C TYR A 187 0.35 18.45 8.45
N ALA A 188 0.89 19.62 8.75
CA ALA A 188 1.65 19.82 9.99
C ALA A 188 0.78 19.61 11.24
N ARG A 189 -0.47 20.09 11.23
CA ARG A 189 -1.41 19.89 12.34
C ARG A 189 -1.79 18.42 12.52
N MET A 190 -2.02 17.68 11.42
CA MET A 190 -2.27 16.24 11.46
C MET A 190 -1.11 15.49 12.13
N VAL A 191 0.14 15.82 11.75
CA VAL A 191 1.35 15.21 12.33
C VAL A 191 1.47 15.52 13.82
N GLU A 192 1.17 16.75 14.24
CA GLU A 192 1.22 17.16 15.65
C GLU A 192 0.24 16.33 16.52
N ILE A 193 -1.02 16.25 16.11
CA ILE A 193 -2.05 15.47 16.83
C ILE A 193 -1.66 13.99 16.86
N GLY A 194 -1.27 13.44 15.71
CA GLY A 194 -0.84 12.05 15.58
C GLY A 194 0.36 11.68 16.46
N ALA A 195 1.34 12.59 16.56
CA ALA A 195 2.52 12.39 17.39
C ALA A 195 2.17 12.34 18.89
N ALA A 196 1.18 13.14 19.33
CA ALA A 196 0.67 13.05 20.69
C ALA A 196 -0.01 11.70 20.96
N GLY A 197 -0.86 11.24 20.03
CA GLY A 197 -1.50 9.92 20.15
C GLY A 197 -0.51 8.76 20.14
N ALA A 198 0.51 8.79 19.27
CA ALA A 198 1.52 7.74 19.20
C ALA A 198 2.33 7.63 20.51
N LYS A 199 2.69 8.78 21.11
CA LYS A 199 3.34 8.84 22.43
C LYS A 199 2.46 8.28 23.53
N GLU A 200 1.18 8.63 23.52
CA GLU A 200 0.22 8.08 24.48
C GLU A 200 0.16 6.54 24.37
N LEU A 201 0.18 5.98 23.16
CA LEU A 201 0.20 4.54 22.91
C LEU A 201 1.56 3.86 23.19
N GLY A 202 2.53 4.60 23.73
CA GLY A 202 3.82 4.08 24.17
C GLY A 202 4.86 3.92 23.06
N PHE A 203 4.66 4.58 21.91
CA PHE A 203 5.66 4.69 20.84
C PHE A 203 6.44 5.99 20.95
N SER A 204 7.66 6.03 20.41
CA SER A 204 8.47 7.25 20.43
C SER A 204 7.91 8.35 19.51
N ASP A 205 7.37 7.94 18.36
CA ASP A 205 6.76 8.77 17.33
C ASP A 205 5.86 7.91 16.39
N ILE A 206 5.24 8.54 15.40
CA ILE A 206 4.36 7.84 14.44
C ILE A 206 5.15 6.85 13.58
N ALA A 207 6.41 7.15 13.22
CA ALA A 207 7.22 6.27 12.39
C ALA A 207 7.55 4.96 13.12
N ASP A 208 7.89 5.06 14.40
CA ASP A 208 8.11 3.93 15.29
C ASP A 208 6.85 3.04 15.40
N MET A 209 5.67 3.66 15.55
CA MET A 209 4.39 2.94 15.56
C MET A 209 4.10 2.23 14.22
N TRP A 210 4.35 2.89 13.08
CA TRP A 210 4.14 2.28 11.77
C TRP A 210 5.09 1.10 11.54
N LEU A 211 6.37 1.26 11.88
CA LEU A 211 7.40 0.25 11.69
C LEU A 211 7.24 -0.94 12.66
N ALA A 212 6.58 -0.75 13.80
CA ALA A 212 6.24 -1.84 14.72
C ALA A 212 5.31 -2.90 14.10
N ASN A 213 4.63 -2.60 12.99
CA ASN A 213 3.80 -3.59 12.25
C ASN A 213 4.62 -4.68 11.53
N TYR A 214 5.95 -4.60 11.54
CA TYR A 214 6.84 -5.57 10.88
C TYR A 214 7.51 -6.55 11.85
N ASP A 215 6.92 -6.79 13.02
CA ASP A 215 7.38 -7.80 13.99
C ASP A 215 8.85 -7.65 14.43
N MET A 216 9.39 -6.43 14.35
CA MET A 216 10.77 -6.13 14.73
C MET A 216 10.92 -4.68 15.18
N PRO A 217 12.00 -4.33 15.89
CA PRO A 217 12.31 -2.95 16.21
C PRO A 217 12.42 -2.07 14.95
N SER A 218 11.93 -0.84 15.03
CA SER A 218 11.87 0.11 13.91
C SER A 218 13.23 0.33 13.22
N LYS A 219 14.32 0.40 14.01
CA LYS A 219 15.68 0.53 13.49
C LYS A 219 16.13 -0.67 12.66
N ASP A 220 15.69 -1.88 13.03
CA ASP A 220 16.05 -3.11 12.33
C ASP A 220 15.27 -3.20 11.01
N MET A 221 14.02 -2.73 10.99
CA MET A 221 13.24 -2.62 9.76
C MET A 221 13.86 -1.59 8.80
N GLU A 222 14.29 -0.42 9.30
CA GLU A 222 15.01 0.57 8.50
C GLU A 222 16.32 0.02 7.92
N ALA A 223 17.10 -0.71 8.73
CA ALA A 223 18.31 -1.39 8.27
C ALA A 223 18.00 -2.47 7.21
N THR A 224 16.88 -3.17 7.36
CA THR A 224 16.40 -4.14 6.38
C THR A 224 16.06 -3.46 5.05
N VAL A 225 15.38 -2.32 5.08
CA VAL A 225 15.10 -1.53 3.86
C VAL A 225 16.39 -1.10 3.16
N GLU A 226 17.38 -0.61 3.89
CA GLU A 226 18.68 -0.22 3.32
C GLU A 226 19.45 -1.41 2.74
N LYS A 227 19.45 -2.57 3.43
CA LYS A 227 20.04 -3.82 2.92
C LYS A 227 19.40 -4.20 1.58
N LEU A 228 18.07 -4.25 1.53
CA LEU A 228 17.32 -4.62 0.32
C LEU A 228 17.56 -3.63 -0.82
N TRP A 229 17.57 -2.32 -0.52
CA TRP A 229 17.89 -1.30 -1.51
C TRP A 229 19.31 -1.47 -2.05
N GLY A 230 20.31 -1.66 -1.18
CA GLY A 230 21.70 -1.84 -1.58
C GLY A 230 21.92 -3.04 -2.51
N GLN A 231 21.11 -4.09 -2.39
CA GLN A 231 21.14 -5.23 -3.32
C GLN A 231 20.63 -4.86 -4.72
N VAL A 232 19.61 -4.00 -4.82
CA VAL A 232 18.97 -3.62 -6.09
C VAL A 232 19.57 -2.37 -6.72
N GLN A 233 20.17 -1.48 -5.93
CA GLN A 233 20.68 -0.19 -6.37
C GLN A 233 21.59 -0.28 -7.61
N PRO A 234 22.53 -1.23 -7.74
CA PRO A 234 23.34 -1.33 -8.96
C PRO A 234 22.53 -1.55 -10.24
N LEU A 235 21.41 -2.30 -10.16
CA LEU A 235 20.51 -2.50 -11.29
C LEU A 235 19.74 -1.20 -11.62
N TYR A 236 19.33 -0.46 -10.60
CA TYR A 236 18.71 0.86 -10.79
C TYR A 236 19.69 1.87 -11.40
N ASP A 237 20.94 1.90 -10.94
CA ASP A 237 21.97 2.81 -11.45
C ASP A 237 22.25 2.56 -12.94
N ASP A 238 22.30 1.29 -13.35
CA ASP A 238 22.43 0.90 -14.77
C ASP A 238 21.20 1.37 -15.59
N LEU A 239 19.99 1.18 -15.06
CA LEU A 239 18.74 1.62 -15.69
C LEU A 239 18.67 3.15 -15.81
N HIS A 240 18.96 3.88 -14.73
CA HIS A 240 18.99 5.33 -14.69
C HIS A 240 19.97 5.89 -15.72
N CYS A 241 21.20 5.38 -15.71
CA CYS A 241 22.25 5.81 -16.63
C CYS A 241 21.82 5.63 -18.10
N TYR A 242 21.28 4.46 -18.43
CA TYR A 242 20.77 4.16 -19.75
C TYR A 242 19.62 5.10 -20.15
N VAL A 243 18.59 5.21 -19.30
CA VAL A 243 17.41 6.06 -19.55
C VAL A 243 17.81 7.52 -19.72
N ARG A 244 18.71 8.05 -18.87
CA ARG A 244 19.22 9.41 -18.99
C ARG A 244 19.92 9.65 -20.34
N GLY A 245 20.76 8.72 -20.79
CA GLY A 245 21.42 8.80 -22.10
C GLY A 245 20.43 8.82 -23.26
N ARG A 246 19.34 8.03 -23.17
CA ARG A 246 18.26 8.01 -24.16
C ARG A 246 17.45 9.32 -24.14
N LEU A 247 17.12 9.85 -22.96
CA LEU A 247 16.46 11.15 -22.81
C LEU A 247 17.33 12.28 -23.34
N ASN A 248 18.64 12.29 -23.06
CA ASN A 248 19.57 13.25 -23.64
C ASN A 248 19.60 13.17 -25.17
N THR A 249 19.65 11.97 -25.74
CA THR A 249 19.59 11.78 -27.20
C THR A 249 18.32 12.37 -27.79
N ARG A 250 17.19 12.27 -27.08
CA ARG A 250 15.88 12.78 -27.50
C ARG A 250 15.76 14.31 -27.37
N TYR A 251 16.23 14.87 -26.25
CA TYR A 251 15.94 16.24 -25.83
C TYR A 251 17.13 17.20 -25.88
N GLY A 252 18.35 16.69 -25.99
CA GLY A 252 19.60 17.47 -25.98
C GLY A 252 20.04 17.94 -24.59
N ASP A 253 21.30 18.37 -24.49
CA ASP A 253 21.96 18.74 -23.23
C ASP A 253 21.27 19.89 -22.49
N ALA A 254 20.65 20.83 -23.22
CA ALA A 254 19.96 21.97 -22.61
C ALA A 254 18.70 21.58 -21.83
N ILE A 255 18.08 20.45 -22.17
CA ILE A 255 16.88 19.95 -21.50
C ILE A 255 17.25 18.83 -20.53
N GLN A 256 17.96 17.80 -21.00
CA GLN A 256 18.42 16.70 -20.15
C GLN A 256 19.92 16.49 -20.38
N PRO A 257 20.79 16.94 -19.47
CA PRO A 257 22.23 16.71 -19.58
C PRO A 257 22.60 15.22 -19.57
N LYS A 258 23.76 14.89 -20.18
CA LYS A 258 24.33 13.52 -20.18
C LYS A 258 24.77 13.01 -18.81
N THR A 259 25.01 13.90 -17.86
CA THR A 259 25.49 13.61 -16.50
C THR A 259 24.60 14.29 -15.48
N GLY A 260 24.60 13.79 -14.25
CA GLY A 260 23.74 14.36 -13.20
C GLY A 260 22.32 13.78 -13.22
N PRO A 261 21.40 14.40 -12.47
CA PRO A 261 20.06 13.88 -12.28
C PRO A 261 19.16 14.04 -13.52
N ILE A 262 18.11 13.23 -13.59
CA ILE A 262 17.07 13.31 -14.62
C ILE A 262 16.01 14.33 -14.20
N ARG A 263 15.50 15.14 -15.14
CA ARG A 263 14.32 15.97 -14.86
C ARG A 263 13.08 15.11 -14.64
N ALA A 264 12.39 15.32 -13.51
CA ALA A 264 11.26 14.50 -13.08
C ALA A 264 10.09 14.47 -14.07
N ASP A 265 9.86 15.55 -14.83
CA ASP A 265 8.76 15.68 -15.79
C ASP A 265 8.95 14.86 -17.08
N LEU A 266 10.15 14.35 -17.35
CA LEU A 266 10.49 13.62 -18.57
C LEU A 266 10.26 12.10 -18.48
N LEU A 267 9.82 11.60 -17.33
CA LEU A 267 9.79 10.17 -17.02
C LEU A 267 8.41 9.52 -17.22
N GLY A 268 7.49 10.19 -17.91
CA GLY A 268 6.21 9.61 -18.35
C GLY A 268 5.17 9.39 -17.24
N ASN A 269 5.46 9.81 -16.01
CA ASN A 269 4.54 9.78 -14.88
C ASN A 269 4.69 11.06 -14.04
N MET A 270 3.58 11.57 -13.49
CA MET A 270 3.52 12.82 -12.72
C MET A 270 4.55 12.90 -11.58
N TRP A 271 4.92 11.76 -10.99
CA TRP A 271 5.86 11.70 -9.86
C TRP A 271 7.17 10.97 -10.18
N ALA A 272 7.39 10.62 -11.45
CA ALA A 272 8.52 9.81 -11.89
C ALA A 272 8.66 8.46 -11.14
N GLN A 273 7.54 7.91 -10.65
CA GLN A 273 7.52 6.62 -9.93
C GLN A 273 7.41 5.41 -10.86
N ASP A 274 6.95 5.62 -12.10
CA ASP A 274 6.79 4.59 -13.13
C ASP A 274 7.24 5.19 -14.46
N TRP A 275 8.14 4.51 -15.18
CA TRP A 275 8.73 4.99 -16.42
C TRP A 275 8.22 4.24 -17.66
N GLY A 276 7.17 3.41 -17.52
CA GLY A 276 6.63 2.59 -18.61
C GLY A 276 6.08 3.41 -19.78
N ASN A 277 5.65 4.64 -19.53
CA ASN A 277 5.12 5.54 -20.55
C ASN A 277 6.18 6.15 -21.48
N ILE A 278 7.48 5.95 -21.24
CA ILE A 278 8.57 6.41 -22.12
C ILE A 278 9.26 5.28 -22.90
N THR A 279 8.59 4.12 -23.01
CA THR A 279 9.09 2.94 -23.74
C THR A 279 9.47 3.26 -25.18
N ASP A 280 8.81 4.20 -25.86
CA ASP A 280 9.18 4.70 -27.20
C ASP A 280 10.56 5.36 -27.27
N ILE A 281 11.06 5.92 -26.16
CA ILE A 281 12.38 6.57 -26.09
C ILE A 281 13.48 5.55 -25.77
N VAL A 282 13.17 4.61 -24.87
CA VAL A 282 14.19 3.78 -24.20
C VAL A 282 14.23 2.33 -24.67
N SER A 283 13.18 1.80 -25.29
CA SER A 283 13.14 0.38 -25.63
C SER A 283 14.21 0.00 -26.67
N PRO A 284 14.87 -1.17 -26.53
CA PRO A 284 15.77 -1.70 -27.56
C PRO A 284 15.04 -1.90 -28.89
N SER A 285 15.75 -1.81 -30.02
CA SER A 285 15.14 -2.04 -31.35
C SER A 285 14.58 -3.46 -31.55
N SER A 286 15.00 -4.42 -30.72
CA SER A 286 14.49 -5.80 -30.68
C SER A 286 13.27 -6.00 -29.75
N SER A 287 12.59 -4.92 -29.34
CA SER A 287 11.59 -4.95 -28.26
C SER A 287 10.24 -5.55 -28.61
N ASN A 288 9.98 -5.92 -29.86
CA ASN A 288 8.67 -6.43 -30.25
C ASN A 288 8.53 -7.93 -29.90
N PRO A 289 7.66 -8.32 -28.95
CA PRO A 289 7.43 -9.72 -28.60
C PRO A 289 6.65 -10.50 -29.67
N GLY A 290 6.26 -9.85 -30.78
CA GLY A 290 5.49 -10.46 -31.87
C GLY A 290 3.98 -10.47 -31.61
N TYR A 291 3.53 -9.89 -30.50
CA TYR A 291 2.11 -9.71 -30.19
C TYR A 291 1.85 -8.42 -29.41
N ASP A 292 0.60 -7.95 -29.48
CA ASP A 292 0.08 -6.82 -28.70
C ASP A 292 -1.11 -7.35 -27.90
N LEU A 293 -0.95 -7.47 -26.57
CA LEU A 293 -1.96 -8.10 -25.73
C LEU A 293 -3.29 -7.32 -25.75
N ASN A 294 -3.28 -6.00 -25.92
CA ASN A 294 -4.50 -5.21 -26.07
C ASN A 294 -5.30 -5.69 -27.29
N LYS A 295 -4.63 -5.80 -28.44
CA LYS A 295 -5.25 -6.27 -29.68
C LYS A 295 -5.68 -7.72 -29.59
N VAL A 296 -4.90 -8.57 -28.92
CA VAL A 296 -5.20 -9.99 -28.73
C VAL A 296 -6.47 -10.16 -27.88
N LEU A 297 -6.59 -9.45 -26.76
CA LEU A 297 -7.77 -9.51 -25.88
C LEU A 297 -9.04 -9.11 -26.64
N VAL A 298 -8.99 -8.00 -27.39
CA VAL A 298 -10.10 -7.54 -28.24
C VAL A 298 -10.43 -8.58 -29.33
N ALA A 299 -9.43 -9.10 -30.04
CA ALA A 299 -9.63 -10.11 -31.09
C ALA A 299 -10.23 -11.42 -30.55
N LYS A 300 -9.87 -11.80 -29.32
CA LYS A 300 -10.40 -12.96 -28.59
C LYS A 300 -11.71 -12.66 -27.86
N LYS A 301 -12.31 -11.49 -28.11
CA LYS A 301 -13.60 -11.04 -27.56
C LYS A 301 -13.61 -11.13 -26.04
N TYR A 302 -12.58 -10.60 -25.40
CA TYR A 302 -12.59 -10.39 -23.96
C TYR A 302 -13.54 -9.25 -23.60
N ASP A 303 -14.21 -9.43 -22.47
CA ASP A 303 -14.94 -8.39 -21.75
C ASP A 303 -14.41 -8.37 -20.30
N PRO A 304 -14.76 -7.34 -19.51
CA PRO A 304 -14.37 -7.25 -18.09
C PRO A 304 -14.60 -8.53 -17.28
N VAL A 305 -15.76 -9.15 -17.40
CA VAL A 305 -16.12 -10.36 -16.62
C VAL A 305 -15.25 -11.54 -17.04
N LYS A 306 -14.98 -11.70 -18.34
CA LYS A 306 -14.09 -12.74 -18.87
C LYS A 306 -12.64 -12.53 -18.42
N MET A 307 -12.17 -11.29 -18.27
CA MET A 307 -10.86 -11.00 -17.68
C MET A 307 -10.80 -11.48 -16.23
N VAL A 308 -11.81 -11.15 -15.41
CA VAL A 308 -11.90 -11.60 -14.01
C VAL A 308 -11.99 -13.13 -13.90
N LYS A 309 -12.79 -13.79 -14.76
CA LYS A 309 -12.84 -15.27 -14.83
C LYS A 309 -11.50 -15.90 -15.23
N THR A 310 -10.75 -15.24 -16.11
CA THR A 310 -9.41 -15.70 -16.49
C THR A 310 -8.43 -15.58 -15.33
N GLY A 311 -8.52 -14.48 -14.55
CA GLY A 311 -7.76 -14.33 -13.32
C GLY A 311 -8.12 -15.38 -12.27
N GLU A 312 -9.40 -15.65 -12.03
CA GLU A 312 -9.85 -16.73 -11.13
C GLU A 312 -9.34 -18.11 -11.59
N ALA A 313 -9.36 -18.36 -12.90
CA ALA A 313 -8.83 -19.60 -13.48
C ALA A 313 -7.35 -19.80 -13.13
N PHE A 314 -6.55 -18.73 -12.99
CA PHE A 314 -5.18 -18.84 -12.53
C PHE A 314 -5.11 -19.43 -11.13
N PHE A 315 -5.78 -18.83 -10.15
CA PHE A 315 -5.72 -19.29 -8.75
C PHE A 315 -6.33 -20.69 -8.59
N THR A 316 -7.44 -20.98 -9.27
CA THR A 316 -8.07 -22.30 -9.21
C THR A 316 -7.23 -23.39 -9.89
N SER A 317 -6.41 -23.04 -10.90
CA SER A 317 -5.43 -23.96 -11.49
C SER A 317 -4.36 -24.44 -10.49
N LEU A 318 -4.02 -23.59 -9.51
CA LEU A 318 -3.13 -23.92 -8.40
C LEU A 318 -3.82 -24.80 -7.34
N GLY A 319 -5.14 -25.04 -7.46
CA GLY A 319 -5.91 -25.83 -6.51
C GLY A 319 -6.59 -25.02 -5.42
N LEU A 320 -6.57 -23.68 -5.48
CA LEU A 320 -7.35 -22.84 -4.58
C LEU A 320 -8.85 -22.92 -4.96
N PRO A 321 -9.76 -22.81 -3.98
CA PRO A 321 -11.20 -22.91 -4.25
C PRO A 321 -11.71 -21.73 -5.08
N ALA A 322 -12.64 -21.96 -6.01
CA ALA A 322 -13.28 -20.90 -6.81
C ALA A 322 -14.03 -19.89 -5.95
N LEU A 323 -14.05 -18.62 -6.38
CA LEU A 323 -14.72 -17.51 -5.70
C LEU A 323 -16.22 -17.82 -5.54
N PRO A 324 -16.86 -17.37 -4.44
CA PRO A 324 -18.26 -17.65 -4.20
C PRO A 324 -19.15 -16.95 -5.23
N GLU A 325 -20.35 -17.48 -5.46
CA GLU A 325 -21.33 -16.86 -6.37
C GLU A 325 -21.66 -15.41 -5.98
N THR A 326 -21.63 -15.09 -4.68
CA THR A 326 -21.82 -13.74 -4.15
C THR A 326 -20.77 -12.75 -4.67
N PHE A 327 -19.54 -13.19 -4.93
CA PHE A 327 -18.50 -12.34 -5.53
C PHE A 327 -18.95 -11.80 -6.88
N TRP A 328 -19.47 -12.67 -7.75
CA TRP A 328 -19.94 -12.29 -9.09
C TRP A 328 -21.18 -11.41 -9.07
N GLN A 329 -22.08 -11.64 -8.11
CA GLN A 329 -23.32 -10.89 -7.97
C GLN A 329 -23.13 -9.49 -7.36
N ARG A 330 -22.11 -9.32 -6.51
CA ARG A 330 -21.95 -8.11 -5.68
C ARG A 330 -20.75 -7.25 -6.07
N SER A 331 -19.83 -7.74 -6.90
CA SER A 331 -18.68 -6.96 -7.36
C SER A 331 -19.04 -5.91 -8.40
N LEU A 332 -18.29 -4.80 -8.42
CA LEU A 332 -18.31 -3.83 -9.51
C LEU A 332 -17.13 -4.17 -10.43
N ILE A 333 -17.41 -4.95 -11.48
CA ILE A 333 -16.40 -5.35 -12.49
C ILE A 333 -16.36 -4.36 -13.67
N THR A 334 -17.46 -3.67 -13.93
CA THR A 334 -17.62 -2.74 -15.05
C THR A 334 -18.15 -1.41 -14.51
N ARG A 335 -17.62 -0.28 -15.02
CA ARG A 335 -18.10 1.06 -14.63
C ARG A 335 -19.60 1.21 -14.99
N PRO A 336 -20.46 1.55 -14.02
CA PRO A 336 -21.85 1.88 -14.29
C PRO A 336 -21.96 3.20 -15.07
N GLN A 337 -23.00 3.34 -15.90
CA GLN A 337 -23.22 4.54 -16.71
C GLN A 337 -24.10 5.59 -16.00
N ASP A 338 -24.79 5.19 -14.94
CA ASP A 338 -25.85 5.95 -14.27
C ASP A 338 -25.40 6.61 -12.96
N ARG A 339 -24.13 6.43 -12.56
CA ARG A 339 -23.61 6.97 -11.30
C ARG A 339 -22.10 7.13 -11.28
N GLU A 340 -21.62 8.00 -10.40
CA GLU A 340 -20.21 8.14 -10.08
C GLU A 340 -19.75 7.09 -9.07
N VAL A 341 -18.55 6.56 -9.30
CA VAL A 341 -17.93 5.50 -8.49
C VAL A 341 -16.45 5.76 -8.34
N GLN A 342 -15.85 5.26 -7.26
CA GLN A 342 -14.40 5.27 -7.12
C GLN A 342 -13.81 4.19 -8.04
N CYS A 343 -13.29 4.58 -9.20
CA CYS A 343 -12.84 3.62 -10.23
C CYS A 343 -11.51 2.91 -9.94
N HIS A 344 -10.71 3.41 -9.00
CA HIS A 344 -9.46 2.75 -8.61
C HIS A 344 -9.73 1.30 -8.19
N ALA A 345 -8.95 0.37 -8.75
CA ALA A 345 -9.05 -1.05 -8.47
C ALA A 345 -8.85 -1.32 -6.96
N SER A 346 -9.63 -2.24 -6.42
CA SER A 346 -9.56 -2.64 -5.01
C SER A 346 -10.32 -3.94 -4.79
N ALA A 347 -9.79 -4.80 -3.92
CA ALA A 347 -10.44 -5.99 -3.39
C ALA A 347 -10.96 -5.75 -1.97
N TRP A 348 -12.16 -6.24 -1.71
CA TRP A 348 -12.93 -5.96 -0.49
C TRP A 348 -13.31 -7.25 0.20
N ASP A 349 -13.15 -7.26 1.51
CA ASP A 349 -13.68 -8.27 2.41
C ASP A 349 -14.72 -7.59 3.32
N ILE A 350 -16.01 -7.82 3.04
CA ILE A 350 -17.08 -7.04 3.66
C ILE A 350 -17.43 -7.58 5.04
N ASP A 351 -17.57 -8.90 5.18
CA ASP A 351 -17.98 -9.55 6.42
C ASP A 351 -16.81 -10.27 7.13
N SER A 352 -15.58 -10.10 6.64
CA SER A 352 -14.39 -10.80 7.12
C SER A 352 -14.45 -12.33 6.94
N LEU A 353 -15.33 -12.83 6.06
CA LEU A 353 -15.64 -14.25 5.87
C LEU A 353 -15.78 -14.63 4.38
N ASP A 354 -16.98 -14.52 3.81
CA ASP A 354 -17.32 -15.04 2.48
C ASP A 354 -17.94 -13.97 1.56
N ASP A 355 -18.23 -12.77 2.05
CA ASP A 355 -18.66 -11.62 1.24
C ASP A 355 -17.45 -10.83 0.74
N ILE A 356 -16.65 -11.50 -0.10
CA ILE A 356 -15.53 -10.88 -0.83
C ILE A 356 -15.99 -10.30 -2.16
N ARG A 357 -15.39 -9.17 -2.57
CA ARG A 357 -15.75 -8.44 -3.78
C ARG A 357 -14.53 -7.81 -4.44
N ILE A 358 -14.65 -7.49 -5.73
CA ILE A 358 -13.75 -6.59 -6.45
C ILE A 358 -14.52 -5.32 -6.87
N LYS A 359 -13.86 -4.17 -6.78
CA LYS A 359 -14.34 -2.90 -7.32
C LYS A 359 -13.29 -2.35 -8.29
N MET A 360 -13.58 -2.43 -9.57
CA MET A 360 -12.68 -2.00 -10.64
C MET A 360 -13.49 -1.56 -11.86
N CYS A 361 -13.16 -0.40 -12.43
CA CYS A 361 -13.75 0.08 -13.70
C CYS A 361 -13.03 -0.56 -14.91
N THR A 362 -13.04 -1.89 -14.96
CA THR A 362 -12.18 -2.69 -15.84
C THR A 362 -12.35 -2.33 -17.31
N GLN A 363 -11.22 -2.07 -17.96
CA GLN A 363 -11.07 -1.86 -19.39
C GLN A 363 -10.43 -3.09 -20.04
N VAL A 364 -10.77 -3.36 -21.30
CA VAL A 364 -10.20 -4.50 -22.04
C VAL A 364 -8.82 -4.11 -22.58
N ASN A 365 -7.80 -4.23 -21.74
CA ASN A 365 -6.40 -3.97 -22.08
C ASN A 365 -5.46 -4.84 -21.23
N ALA A 366 -4.16 -4.81 -21.55
CA ALA A 366 -3.10 -5.60 -20.94
C ALA A 366 -2.80 -5.19 -19.49
N GLU A 367 -2.93 -3.89 -19.18
CA GLU A 367 -2.72 -3.35 -17.84
C GLU A 367 -3.78 -3.89 -16.89
N ASP A 368 -5.05 -3.70 -17.21
CA ASP A 368 -6.18 -4.18 -16.43
C ASP A 368 -6.24 -5.72 -16.40
N PHE A 369 -5.73 -6.40 -17.43
CA PHE A 369 -5.57 -7.86 -17.39
C PHE A 369 -4.63 -8.28 -16.27
N SER A 370 -3.51 -7.56 -16.09
CA SER A 370 -2.58 -7.77 -14.97
C SER A 370 -3.19 -7.33 -13.64
N THR A 371 -3.83 -6.16 -13.58
CA THR A 371 -4.47 -5.62 -12.37
C THR A 371 -5.55 -6.56 -11.84
N VAL A 372 -6.35 -7.18 -12.71
CA VAL A 372 -7.33 -8.20 -12.30
C VAL A 372 -6.66 -9.38 -11.57
N HIS A 373 -5.50 -9.85 -12.04
CA HIS A 373 -4.79 -10.94 -11.33
C HIS A 373 -4.25 -10.46 -9.98
N HIS A 374 -3.80 -9.20 -9.90
CA HIS A 374 -3.36 -8.58 -8.67
C HIS A 374 -4.50 -8.51 -7.63
N GLU A 375 -5.63 -7.90 -7.98
CA GLU A 375 -6.77 -7.72 -7.07
C GLU A 375 -7.36 -9.05 -6.61
N LEU A 376 -7.43 -10.04 -7.50
CA LEU A 376 -7.87 -11.37 -7.10
C LEU A 376 -6.90 -12.01 -6.09
N GLY A 377 -5.60 -11.70 -6.16
CA GLY A 377 -4.64 -12.10 -5.13
C GLY A 377 -5.07 -11.71 -3.72
N HIS A 378 -5.54 -10.47 -3.54
CA HIS A 378 -6.11 -10.01 -2.27
C HIS A 378 -7.34 -10.82 -1.87
N ASN A 379 -8.30 -11.03 -2.77
CA ASN A 379 -9.51 -11.81 -2.46
C ASN A 379 -9.21 -13.27 -2.09
N PHE A 380 -8.26 -13.92 -2.78
CA PHE A 380 -7.83 -15.26 -2.45
C PHE A 380 -7.08 -15.33 -1.11
N TYR A 381 -6.30 -14.30 -0.76
CA TYR A 381 -5.66 -14.20 0.54
C TYR A 381 -6.70 -13.97 1.66
N GLN A 382 -7.63 -13.03 1.47
CA GLN A 382 -8.76 -12.75 2.36
C GLN A 382 -9.52 -14.03 2.73
N ARG A 383 -9.85 -14.82 1.71
CA ARG A 383 -10.54 -16.08 1.91
C ARG A 383 -9.69 -17.15 2.59
N ALA A 384 -8.37 -17.18 2.35
CA ALA A 384 -7.49 -18.18 2.94
C ALA A 384 -7.40 -18.05 4.46
N TYR A 385 -7.26 -16.83 4.99
CA TYR A 385 -7.14 -16.61 6.43
C TYR A 385 -8.48 -16.42 7.16
N LYS A 386 -9.63 -16.59 6.49
CA LYS A 386 -10.96 -16.30 7.09
C LYS A 386 -11.27 -17.11 8.36
N THR A 387 -10.59 -18.24 8.57
CA THR A 387 -10.74 -19.10 9.74
C THR A 387 -9.90 -18.63 10.94
N GLN A 388 -9.02 -17.65 10.76
CA GLN A 388 -8.25 -17.04 11.82
C GLN A 388 -9.15 -16.21 12.75
N ASP A 389 -8.64 -15.94 13.96
CA ASP A 389 -9.22 -14.96 14.86
C ASP A 389 -9.25 -13.57 14.19
N PHE A 390 -10.22 -12.72 14.53
CA PHE A 390 -10.46 -11.47 13.80
C PHE A 390 -9.20 -10.60 13.67
N LEU A 391 -8.43 -10.43 14.75
CA LEU A 391 -7.19 -9.63 14.71
C LEU A 391 -6.07 -10.25 13.87
N PHE A 392 -6.20 -11.52 13.47
CA PHE A 392 -5.25 -12.22 12.59
C PHE A 392 -5.72 -12.34 11.14
N ARG A 393 -6.92 -11.82 10.79
CA ARG A 393 -7.46 -11.82 9.42
C ARG A 393 -6.85 -10.70 8.57
N ASN A 394 -5.55 -10.74 8.38
CA ASN A 394 -4.79 -9.83 7.53
C ASN A 394 -3.60 -10.58 6.92
N GLY A 395 -2.88 -9.97 5.98
CA GLY A 395 -1.59 -10.49 5.55
C GLY A 395 -0.57 -10.49 6.69
N ALA A 396 0.48 -11.31 6.59
CA ALA A 396 1.53 -11.38 7.61
C ALA A 396 2.12 -9.99 7.96
N HIS A 397 2.23 -9.14 6.93
CA HIS A 397 2.22 -7.67 7.04
C HIS A 397 1.70 -7.08 5.71
N ASP A 398 1.55 -5.75 5.62
CA ASP A 398 0.96 -5.10 4.44
C ASP A 398 1.74 -5.34 3.12
N GLY A 399 3.07 -5.36 3.16
CA GLY A 399 3.90 -5.77 2.02
C GLY A 399 3.68 -7.22 1.53
N PHE A 400 3.31 -8.17 2.38
CA PHE A 400 2.90 -9.52 1.92
C PHE A 400 1.61 -9.43 1.11
N HIS A 401 0.63 -8.69 1.64
CA HIS A 401 -0.69 -8.59 1.04
C HIS A 401 -0.61 -8.06 -0.40
N GLU A 402 0.17 -7.01 -0.61
CA GLU A 402 0.49 -6.43 -1.92
C GLU A 402 1.34 -7.36 -2.80
N ALA A 403 2.23 -8.16 -2.22
CA ALA A 403 3.11 -9.06 -2.97
C ALA A 403 2.36 -10.25 -3.58
N ILE A 404 1.28 -10.73 -2.94
CA ILE A 404 0.55 -11.93 -3.38
C ILE A 404 -0.02 -11.76 -4.80
N GLY A 405 -0.74 -10.66 -5.04
CA GLY A 405 -1.30 -10.36 -6.36
C GLY A 405 -0.22 -10.14 -7.41
N ASP A 406 0.80 -9.37 -7.07
CA ASP A 406 1.91 -9.06 -7.98
C ASP A 406 2.76 -10.28 -8.35
N PHE A 407 3.00 -11.19 -7.40
CA PHE A 407 3.66 -12.47 -7.63
C PHE A 407 2.93 -13.30 -8.69
N ILE A 408 1.59 -13.36 -8.63
CA ILE A 408 0.78 -14.05 -9.63
C ILE A 408 0.86 -13.33 -10.97
N ALA A 409 0.82 -12.00 -10.97
CA ALA A 409 1.00 -11.19 -12.18
C ALA A 409 2.37 -11.42 -12.85
N LEU A 410 3.42 -11.77 -12.09
CA LEU A 410 4.72 -12.12 -12.69
C LEU A 410 4.66 -13.37 -13.58
N SER A 411 3.73 -14.29 -13.31
CA SER A 411 3.46 -15.49 -14.12
C SER A 411 2.63 -15.22 -15.39
N ILE A 412 2.19 -13.98 -15.63
CA ILE A 412 1.62 -13.55 -16.91
C ILE A 412 2.76 -13.42 -17.92
N THR A 413 3.21 -14.57 -18.40
CA THR A 413 4.29 -14.74 -19.37
C THR A 413 3.71 -15.17 -20.71
N PRO A 414 4.49 -15.10 -21.81
CA PRO A 414 4.04 -15.65 -23.08
C PRO A 414 3.61 -17.13 -23.01
N GLU A 415 4.30 -17.95 -22.20
CA GLU A 415 3.92 -19.35 -21.96
C GLU A 415 2.50 -19.44 -21.38
N TYR A 416 2.17 -18.61 -20.38
CA TYR A 416 0.81 -18.54 -19.84
C TYR A 416 -0.21 -18.09 -20.89
N LEU A 417 0.08 -17.02 -21.64
CA LEU A 417 -0.80 -16.52 -22.69
C LEU A 417 -1.05 -17.58 -23.79
N LYS A 418 -0.05 -18.41 -24.09
CA LYS A 418 -0.17 -19.52 -25.04
C LYS A 418 -1.04 -20.63 -24.49
N GLN A 419 -0.89 -20.99 -23.21
CA GLN A 419 -1.75 -21.97 -22.54
C GLN A 419 -3.22 -21.51 -22.47
N LEU A 420 -3.48 -20.20 -22.40
CA LEU A 420 -4.82 -19.63 -22.54
C LEU A 420 -5.32 -19.56 -23.99
N GLY A 421 -4.49 -19.88 -24.98
CA GLY A 421 -4.80 -19.73 -26.40
C GLY A 421 -4.94 -18.28 -26.86
N LEU A 422 -4.36 -17.32 -26.13
CA LEU A 422 -4.30 -15.90 -26.49
C LEU A 422 -3.24 -15.65 -27.56
N ILE A 423 -2.09 -16.32 -27.46
CA ILE A 423 -1.04 -16.35 -28.49
C ILE A 423 -0.81 -17.79 -28.98
N SER A 424 -0.18 -17.94 -30.15
CA SER A 424 0.06 -19.26 -30.76
C SER A 424 1.52 -19.71 -30.69
N VAL A 425 2.47 -18.79 -30.52
CA VAL A 425 3.91 -19.07 -30.55
C VAL A 425 4.59 -18.25 -29.46
N ASP A 426 5.57 -18.85 -28.79
CA ASP A 426 6.40 -18.14 -27.80
C ASP A 426 7.36 -17.16 -28.49
N PRO A 427 7.52 -15.94 -27.94
CA PRO A 427 8.50 -15.00 -28.44
C PRO A 427 9.91 -15.59 -28.39
N PRO A 428 10.75 -15.33 -29.42
CA PRO A 428 12.14 -15.74 -29.39
C PRO A 428 12.89 -15.08 -28.24
N ALA A 429 13.99 -15.67 -27.77
CA ALA A 429 14.81 -15.11 -26.68
C ALA A 429 15.28 -13.67 -26.96
N SER A 430 15.44 -13.30 -28.22
CA SER A 430 15.79 -11.93 -28.63
C SER A 430 14.74 -10.87 -28.26
N ALA A 431 13.49 -11.26 -28.03
CA ALA A 431 12.42 -10.35 -27.60
C ALA A 431 12.41 -10.12 -26.08
N ASP A 432 13.14 -10.93 -25.30
CA ASP A 432 13.14 -10.84 -23.83
C ASP A 432 13.63 -9.48 -23.35
N MET A 433 14.58 -8.86 -24.07
CA MET A 433 15.14 -7.56 -23.69
C MET A 433 14.07 -6.46 -23.67
N GLY A 434 13.13 -6.46 -24.63
CA GLY A 434 12.02 -5.51 -24.64
C GLY A 434 11.06 -5.70 -23.47
N LEU A 435 10.70 -6.96 -23.21
CA LEU A 435 9.80 -7.32 -22.11
C LEU A 435 10.43 -7.03 -20.74
N LEU A 436 11.71 -7.33 -20.58
CA LEU A 436 12.45 -7.02 -19.36
C LEU A 436 12.62 -5.50 -19.18
N MET A 437 12.90 -4.75 -20.25
CA MET A 437 12.97 -3.29 -20.19
C MET A 437 11.63 -2.68 -19.75
N ASP A 438 10.52 -3.04 -20.39
CA ASP A 438 9.19 -2.58 -20.00
C ASP A 438 8.91 -2.86 -18.52
N ARG A 439 9.22 -4.08 -18.05
CA ARG A 439 9.04 -4.45 -16.66
C ARG A 439 9.99 -3.71 -15.71
N ALA A 440 11.23 -3.45 -16.12
CA ALA A 440 12.20 -2.71 -15.31
C ALA A 440 11.80 -1.24 -15.12
N LEU A 441 11.25 -0.60 -16.16
CA LEU A 441 10.72 0.76 -16.09
C LEU A 441 9.53 0.89 -15.12
N LYS A 442 8.80 -0.18 -14.87
CA LYS A 442 7.67 -0.21 -13.92
C LYS A 442 8.09 -0.67 -12.52
N LYS A 443 8.93 -1.71 -12.44
CA LYS A 443 9.29 -2.37 -11.17
C LYS A 443 10.58 -1.81 -10.56
N ILE A 444 11.65 -1.66 -11.32
CA ILE A 444 12.94 -1.18 -10.80
C ILE A 444 12.92 0.33 -10.55
N ALA A 445 12.34 1.10 -11.47
CA ALA A 445 12.25 2.56 -11.33
C ALA A 445 11.41 3.02 -10.13
N PHE A 446 10.47 2.18 -9.70
CA PHE A 446 9.57 2.47 -8.59
C PHE A 446 10.22 2.37 -7.21
N LEU A 447 11.14 1.41 -7.02
CA LEU A 447 11.76 1.12 -5.72
C LEU A 447 12.35 2.36 -5.02
N PRO A 448 13.19 3.20 -5.66
CA PRO A 448 13.73 4.39 -4.99
C PRO A 448 12.66 5.44 -4.68
N PHE A 449 11.59 5.53 -5.48
CA PHE A 449 10.46 6.40 -5.16
C PHE A 449 9.73 5.92 -3.90
N ALA A 450 9.55 4.61 -3.75
CA ALA A 450 8.87 4.06 -2.59
C ALA A 450 9.66 4.26 -1.30
N ILE A 451 10.98 4.02 -1.34
CA ILE A 451 11.87 4.25 -0.21
C ILE A 451 11.88 5.72 0.20
N LYS A 452 12.10 6.64 -0.76
CA LYS A 452 12.29 8.06 -0.44
C LYS A 452 11.03 8.69 0.14
N LEU A 453 9.84 8.24 -0.27
CA LEU A 453 8.57 8.74 0.25
C LEU A 453 8.41 8.43 1.75
N ASP A 454 8.64 7.19 2.17
CA ASP A 454 8.50 6.84 3.59
C ASP A 454 9.67 7.29 4.44
N LYS A 455 10.90 7.35 3.91
CA LYS A 455 11.99 8.02 4.62
C LYS A 455 11.69 9.49 4.89
N TRP A 456 11.08 10.19 3.93
CA TRP A 456 10.62 11.56 4.14
C TRP A 456 9.60 11.63 5.28
N ARG A 457 8.57 10.76 5.26
CA ARG A 457 7.56 10.73 6.33
C ARG A 457 8.12 10.36 7.69
N TRP A 458 9.02 9.39 7.78
CA TRP A 458 9.64 9.00 9.04
C TRP A 458 10.41 10.17 9.66
N ASN A 459 11.12 10.94 8.84
CA ASN A 459 11.82 12.13 9.30
C ASN A 459 10.85 13.26 9.74
N VAL A 460 9.73 13.44 9.03
CA VAL A 460 8.68 14.38 9.43
C VAL A 460 8.05 13.95 10.76
N PHE A 461 7.67 12.68 10.90
CA PHE A 461 7.03 12.14 12.10
C PHE A 461 7.93 12.14 13.33
N ARG A 462 9.24 12.00 13.15
CA ARG A 462 10.26 12.16 14.20
C ARG A 462 10.51 13.62 14.57
N GLY A 463 10.01 14.57 13.78
CA GLY A 463 10.29 16.00 13.92
C GLY A 463 11.70 16.41 13.49
N SER A 464 12.46 15.53 12.81
CA SER A 464 13.78 15.90 12.27
C SER A 464 13.69 16.75 11.00
N VAL A 465 12.54 16.75 10.33
CA VAL A 465 12.18 17.66 9.25
C VAL A 465 10.99 18.51 9.69
N THR A 466 11.21 19.81 9.82
CA THR A 466 10.17 20.81 10.16
C THR A 466 9.32 21.20 8.93
N PRO A 467 8.12 21.79 9.11
CA PRO A 467 7.28 22.26 8.00
C PRO A 467 8.01 23.18 7.01
N GLU A 468 8.93 24.01 7.48
CA GLU A 468 9.76 24.90 6.66
C GLU A 468 10.71 24.11 5.73
N GLN A 469 11.12 22.92 6.17
CA GLN A 469 12.07 22.05 5.48
C GLN A 469 11.41 20.97 4.61
N TYR A 470 10.08 20.80 4.68
CA TYR A 470 9.34 19.75 3.96
C TYR A 470 9.76 19.60 2.51
N ASN A 471 9.78 20.69 1.74
CA ASN A 471 10.10 20.61 0.32
C ASN A 471 11.59 20.34 0.05
N THR A 472 12.47 20.94 0.83
CA THR A 472 13.92 20.73 0.71
C THR A 472 14.28 19.27 0.96
N ALA A 473 13.82 18.71 2.09
CA ALA A 473 14.07 17.32 2.43
C ALA A 473 13.48 16.34 1.40
N TRP A 474 12.31 16.65 0.83
CA TRP A 474 11.70 15.87 -0.25
C TRP A 474 12.60 15.78 -1.48
N TRP A 475 13.18 16.91 -1.91
CA TRP A 475 14.04 16.96 -3.10
C TRP A 475 15.44 16.44 -2.84
N GLU A 476 15.98 16.58 -1.62
CA GLU A 476 17.23 15.93 -1.22
C GLU A 476 17.11 14.41 -1.30
N LEU A 477 16.05 13.83 -0.74
CA LEU A 477 15.78 12.39 -0.83
C LEU A 477 15.47 11.95 -2.27
N SER A 478 14.75 12.77 -3.06
CA SER A 478 14.50 12.47 -4.48
C SER A 478 15.80 12.44 -5.28
N LYS A 479 16.71 13.38 -5.05
CA LYS A 479 18.03 13.36 -5.67
C LYS A 479 18.86 12.18 -5.17
N GLN A 480 18.87 11.91 -3.87
CA GLN A 480 19.68 10.83 -3.28
C GLN A 480 19.29 9.45 -3.82
N TYR A 481 18.00 9.09 -3.78
CA TYR A 481 17.55 7.73 -4.11
C TYR A 481 17.16 7.57 -5.58
N GLN A 482 16.47 8.55 -6.18
CA GLN A 482 16.01 8.45 -7.58
C GLN A 482 16.94 9.14 -8.59
N GLY A 483 17.88 9.97 -8.14
CA GLY A 483 18.69 10.74 -9.07
C GLY A 483 17.86 11.65 -9.97
N ILE A 484 16.83 12.29 -9.43
CA ILE A 484 15.98 13.22 -10.16
C ILE A 484 15.99 14.63 -9.55
N VAL A 485 15.63 15.61 -10.38
CA VAL A 485 15.46 17.02 -10.02
C VAL A 485 14.15 17.58 -10.59
N PRO A 486 13.57 18.63 -9.99
CA PRO A 486 12.41 19.27 -10.58
C PRO A 486 12.78 19.93 -11.92
N PRO A 487 11.83 20.11 -12.85
CA PRO A 487 12.09 20.76 -14.15
C PRO A 487 12.48 22.23 -14.05
N GLY A 488 12.17 22.88 -12.93
CA GLY A 488 12.48 24.27 -12.64
C GLY A 488 12.56 24.56 -11.13
N PRO A 489 12.95 25.79 -10.74
CA PRO A 489 12.98 26.20 -9.35
C PRO A 489 11.62 26.03 -8.67
N ARG A 490 11.62 25.58 -7.41
CA ARG A 490 10.38 25.43 -6.62
C ARG A 490 10.10 26.71 -5.83
N PRO A 491 8.84 27.16 -5.74
CA PRO A 491 8.43 28.26 -4.86
C PRO A 491 8.84 28.04 -3.40
N ALA A 492 9.03 29.12 -2.65
CA ALA A 492 9.44 29.03 -1.22
C ALA A 492 8.38 28.37 -0.32
N ASP A 493 7.11 28.46 -0.71
CA ASP A 493 5.95 27.87 -0.04
C ASP A 493 5.57 26.48 -0.56
N ALA A 494 6.35 25.93 -1.52
CA ALA A 494 6.05 24.65 -2.14
C ALA A 494 5.91 23.52 -1.10
N PHE A 495 5.00 22.59 -1.42
CA PHE A 495 4.80 21.35 -0.67
C PHE A 495 4.67 20.18 -1.63
N ASP A 496 5.70 19.93 -2.44
CA ASP A 496 5.64 18.99 -3.57
C ASP A 496 5.32 17.55 -3.11
N ALA A 497 5.71 17.15 -1.90
CA ALA A 497 5.31 15.88 -1.29
C ALA A 497 3.77 15.73 -1.21
N GLY A 498 3.06 16.79 -0.86
CA GLY A 498 1.60 16.81 -0.79
C GLY A 498 0.91 16.65 -2.15
N ALA A 499 1.63 16.79 -3.27
CA ALA A 499 1.08 16.56 -4.60
C ALA A 499 1.06 15.07 -4.99
N LYS A 500 1.48 14.15 -4.10
CA LYS A 500 1.35 12.70 -4.26
C LYS A 500 0.30 12.15 -3.30
N TYR A 501 -0.75 11.51 -3.84
CA TYR A 501 -1.91 10.99 -3.10
C TYR A 501 -1.63 10.37 -1.73
N HIS A 502 -0.64 9.49 -1.60
CA HIS A 502 -0.37 8.78 -0.34
C HIS A 502 0.08 9.68 0.81
N ILE A 503 0.54 10.90 0.53
CA ILE A 503 0.81 11.93 1.53
C ILE A 503 -0.53 12.51 2.05
N PRO A 504 -1.41 13.12 1.22
CA PRO A 504 -2.74 13.55 1.65
C PRO A 504 -3.67 12.46 2.20
N GLY A 505 -3.66 11.28 1.57
CA GLY A 505 -4.44 10.11 1.99
C GLY A 505 -3.81 9.34 3.15
N ASN A 506 -2.70 9.84 3.69
CA ASN A 506 -1.98 9.29 4.85
C ASN A 506 -1.82 7.77 4.86
N THR A 507 -1.53 7.18 3.70
CA THR A 507 -1.43 5.72 3.54
C THR A 507 0.05 5.30 3.57
N PRO A 508 0.51 4.41 4.48
CA PRO A 508 1.89 3.91 4.54
C PRO A 508 2.38 3.37 3.19
N TYR A 509 3.66 3.58 2.83
CA TYR A 509 4.17 3.34 1.47
C TYR A 509 5.22 2.23 1.41
N LEU A 510 5.87 1.92 2.53
CA LEU A 510 6.85 0.85 2.67
C LEU A 510 6.31 -0.49 2.16
N ARG A 511 4.99 -0.73 2.31
CA ARG A 511 4.29 -1.88 1.73
C ARG A 511 4.60 -2.14 0.27
N TYR A 512 4.69 -1.10 -0.56
CA TYR A 512 4.93 -1.26 -1.98
C TYR A 512 6.39 -1.58 -2.26
N PHE A 513 7.33 -1.00 -1.50
CA PHE A 513 8.74 -1.35 -1.60
C PHE A 513 8.97 -2.83 -1.24
N LEU A 514 8.43 -3.27 -0.10
CA LEU A 514 8.54 -4.65 0.35
C LEU A 514 7.83 -5.61 -0.61
N SER A 515 6.66 -5.23 -1.13
CA SER A 515 5.96 -6.00 -2.15
C SER A 515 6.80 -6.24 -3.39
N PHE A 516 7.51 -5.20 -3.86
CA PHE A 516 8.35 -5.30 -5.06
C PHE A 516 9.59 -6.15 -4.83
N VAL A 517 10.02 -6.38 -3.59
CA VAL A 517 11.06 -7.37 -3.26
C VAL A 517 10.44 -8.77 -3.14
N LEU A 518 9.43 -8.90 -2.27
CA LEU A 518 8.79 -10.17 -1.93
C LEU A 518 8.17 -10.87 -3.13
N GLN A 519 7.56 -10.15 -4.08
CA GLN A 519 6.94 -10.76 -5.25
C GLN A 519 7.94 -11.57 -6.09
N PHE A 520 9.19 -11.12 -6.21
CA PHE A 520 10.23 -11.85 -6.93
C PHE A 520 10.81 -12.99 -6.10
N GLN A 521 10.92 -12.81 -4.78
CA GLN A 521 11.35 -13.87 -3.88
C GLN A 521 10.34 -15.04 -3.88
N PHE A 522 9.04 -14.73 -3.81
CA PHE A 522 7.95 -15.68 -4.00
C PHE A 522 7.99 -16.32 -5.38
N HIS A 523 8.17 -15.52 -6.45
CA HIS A 523 8.25 -16.03 -7.82
C HIS A 523 9.39 -17.03 -8.00
N LYS A 524 10.60 -16.70 -7.54
CA LYS A 524 11.76 -17.60 -7.59
C LYS A 524 11.50 -18.91 -6.85
N ALA A 525 11.03 -18.83 -5.60
CA ALA A 525 10.73 -20.02 -4.81
C ALA A 525 9.64 -20.90 -5.49
N ALA A 526 8.59 -20.28 -6.01
CA ALA A 526 7.51 -20.98 -6.68
C ALA A 526 7.98 -21.67 -7.98
N CYS A 527 8.83 -21.00 -8.77
CA CYS A 527 9.43 -21.57 -9.98
C CYS A 527 10.35 -22.74 -9.68
N GLU A 528 11.19 -22.64 -8.64
CA GLU A 528 12.04 -23.74 -8.18
C GLU A 528 11.21 -24.94 -7.71
N GLN A 529 10.13 -24.68 -6.96
CA GLN A 529 9.18 -25.71 -6.54
C GLN A 529 8.43 -26.35 -7.72
N ALA A 530 8.17 -25.59 -8.78
CA ALA A 530 7.59 -26.09 -10.02
C ALA A 530 8.58 -26.90 -10.87
N GLY A 531 9.85 -26.99 -10.47
CA GLY A 531 10.90 -27.66 -11.24
C GLY A 531 11.35 -26.88 -12.48
N TRP A 532 11.11 -25.56 -12.53
CA TRP A 532 11.53 -24.71 -13.63
C TRP A 532 13.05 -24.51 -13.63
N THR A 533 13.70 -24.78 -14.76
CA THR A 533 15.16 -24.67 -14.94
C THR A 533 15.56 -23.60 -15.96
N GLY A 534 14.58 -22.96 -16.62
CA GLY A 534 14.82 -21.89 -17.59
C GLY A 534 15.05 -20.53 -16.94
N PRO A 535 15.14 -19.45 -17.75
CA PRO A 535 15.23 -18.10 -17.23
C PRO A 535 14.03 -17.75 -16.35
N LEU A 536 14.28 -17.11 -15.20
CA LEU A 536 13.25 -16.84 -14.18
C LEU A 536 12.10 -15.97 -14.75
N HIS A 537 12.41 -15.04 -15.65
CA HIS A 537 11.42 -14.16 -16.29
C HIS A 537 10.48 -14.84 -17.28
N ARG A 538 10.76 -16.11 -17.65
CA ARG A 538 9.91 -16.93 -18.52
C ARG A 538 9.07 -17.95 -17.74
N CYS A 539 9.30 -18.09 -16.44
CA CYS A 539 8.55 -19.03 -15.61
C CYS A 539 7.08 -18.60 -15.44
N SER A 540 6.17 -19.56 -15.54
CA SER A 540 4.79 -19.45 -15.04
C SER A 540 4.47 -20.66 -14.18
N ILE A 541 3.78 -20.43 -13.07
CA ILE A 541 3.33 -21.50 -12.17
C ILE A 541 1.87 -21.94 -12.43
N TYR A 542 1.23 -21.41 -13.48
CA TYR A 542 -0.13 -21.81 -13.86
C TYR A 542 -0.25 -23.33 -14.01
N ASN A 543 -1.38 -23.92 -13.56
CA ASN A 543 -1.63 -25.36 -13.48
C ASN A 543 -0.69 -26.15 -12.52
N ASN A 544 0.08 -25.51 -11.64
CA ASN A 544 0.92 -26.21 -10.67
C ASN A 544 0.26 -26.34 -9.29
N ARG A 545 -0.46 -27.45 -9.07
CA ARG A 545 -1.13 -27.74 -7.79
C ARG A 545 -0.19 -27.98 -6.61
N GLU A 546 1.04 -28.44 -6.86
CA GLU A 546 2.01 -28.69 -5.78
C GLU A 546 2.52 -27.37 -5.19
N VAL A 547 2.84 -26.40 -6.04
CA VAL A 547 3.14 -25.02 -5.63
C VAL A 547 1.94 -24.42 -4.91
N GLY A 548 0.73 -24.57 -5.48
CA GLY A 548 -0.49 -24.06 -4.86
C GLY A 548 -0.77 -24.62 -3.47
N ALA A 549 -0.50 -25.90 -3.22
CA ALA A 549 -0.65 -26.52 -1.91
C ALA A 549 0.31 -25.98 -0.85
N LYS A 550 1.50 -25.51 -1.24
CA LYS A 550 2.43 -24.80 -0.34
C LYS A 550 2.02 -23.34 -0.17
N PHE A 551 1.59 -22.72 -1.25
CA PHE A 551 1.15 -21.34 -1.28
C PHE A 551 -0.03 -21.10 -0.33
N ILE A 552 -1.09 -21.90 -0.44
CA ILE A 552 -2.28 -21.75 0.40
C ILE A 552 -1.98 -21.89 1.90
N LYS A 553 -1.04 -22.77 2.30
CA LYS A 553 -0.65 -22.92 3.71
C LYS A 553 -0.06 -21.64 4.28
N MET A 554 0.75 -20.92 3.49
CA MET A 554 1.30 -19.62 3.90
C MET A 554 0.22 -18.54 3.95
N LEU A 555 -0.75 -18.55 3.02
CA LEU A 555 -1.88 -17.64 3.06
C LEU A 555 -2.81 -17.88 4.27
N GLU A 556 -3.07 -19.14 4.63
CA GLU A 556 -3.92 -19.52 5.76
C GLU A 556 -3.37 -19.05 7.11
N MET A 557 -2.06 -18.78 7.21
CA MET A 557 -1.45 -18.24 8.45
C MET A 557 -1.97 -16.83 8.78
N GLY A 558 -2.40 -16.05 7.79
CA GLY A 558 -2.78 -14.65 7.96
C GLY A 558 -1.71 -13.86 8.74
N ALA A 559 -2.16 -13.09 9.71
CA ALA A 559 -1.30 -12.39 10.66
C ALA A 559 -1.17 -13.13 11.99
N SER A 560 -1.34 -14.46 12.05
CA SER A 560 -1.27 -15.22 13.32
C SER A 560 0.16 -15.53 13.77
N GLN A 561 1.12 -15.55 12.84
CA GLN A 561 2.53 -15.81 13.09
C GLN A 561 3.39 -14.61 12.68
N PRO A 562 4.61 -14.47 13.23
CA PRO A 562 5.58 -13.51 12.72
C PRO A 562 5.80 -13.68 11.21
N TRP A 563 5.91 -12.58 10.47
CA TRP A 563 6.09 -12.66 9.01
C TRP A 563 7.29 -13.51 8.54
N PRO A 564 8.42 -13.64 9.28
CA PRO A 564 9.51 -14.53 8.85
C PRO A 564 9.08 -16.00 8.78
N ASP A 565 8.15 -16.42 9.64
CA ASP A 565 7.62 -17.79 9.66
C ASP A 565 6.72 -18.03 8.44
N ALA A 566 5.89 -17.04 8.10
CA ALA A 566 5.09 -17.08 6.88
C ALA A 566 5.97 -17.11 5.63
N LEU A 567 7.05 -16.31 5.58
CA LEU A 567 8.02 -16.34 4.49
C LEU A 567 8.66 -17.72 4.33
N GLU A 568 9.09 -18.32 5.44
CA GLU A 568 9.76 -19.62 5.48
C GLU A 568 8.83 -20.75 5.02
N ALA A 569 7.55 -20.71 5.42
CA ALA A 569 6.56 -21.71 5.05
C ALA A 569 6.38 -21.87 3.53
N PHE A 570 6.60 -20.79 2.76
CA PHE A 570 6.52 -20.84 1.30
C PHE A 570 7.87 -20.85 0.61
N THR A 571 8.84 -20.06 1.07
CA THR A 571 10.13 -19.86 0.36
C THR A 571 11.28 -20.71 0.90
N GLY A 572 11.12 -21.29 2.10
CA GLY A 572 12.18 -22.02 2.78
C GLY A 572 13.25 -21.14 3.45
N THR A 573 13.03 -19.81 3.51
CA THR A 573 13.91 -18.87 4.22
C THR A 573 13.11 -17.89 5.05
N ARG A 574 13.72 -17.40 6.15
CA ARG A 574 13.15 -16.40 7.06
C ARG A 574 13.53 -14.97 6.70
N GLU A 575 14.48 -14.78 5.78
CA GLU A 575 15.00 -13.46 5.42
C GLU A 575 14.35 -12.93 4.14
N MET A 576 13.92 -11.65 4.18
CA MET A 576 13.65 -10.91 2.95
C MET A 576 14.95 -10.68 2.18
N ASP A 577 14.92 -10.95 0.87
CA ASP A 577 16.08 -10.87 0.00
C ASP A 577 15.72 -10.44 -1.42
N ALA A 578 16.42 -9.43 -1.93
CA ALA A 578 16.18 -8.88 -3.26
C ALA A 578 17.01 -9.55 -4.37
N SER A 579 17.81 -10.59 -4.07
CA SER A 579 18.62 -11.26 -5.10
C SER A 579 17.75 -11.94 -6.17
N ALA A 580 16.53 -12.39 -5.81
CA ALA A 580 15.58 -12.94 -6.76
C ALA A 580 15.13 -11.91 -7.80
N LEU A 581 14.91 -10.67 -7.37
CA LEU A 581 14.60 -9.55 -8.28
C LEU A 581 15.80 -9.26 -9.18
N VAL A 582 17.01 -9.18 -8.63
CA VAL A 582 18.23 -8.94 -9.44
C VAL A 582 18.43 -10.07 -10.46
N ALA A 583 18.25 -11.33 -10.05
CA ALA A 583 18.36 -12.50 -10.93
C ALA A 583 17.32 -12.47 -12.06
N TYR A 584 16.10 -12.02 -11.79
CA TYR A 584 15.05 -11.85 -12.80
C TYR A 584 15.50 -10.90 -13.92
N PHE A 585 16.17 -9.80 -13.58
CA PHE A 585 16.61 -8.77 -14.52
C PHE A 585 18.07 -8.89 -14.97
N ALA A 586 18.81 -9.92 -14.53
CA ALA A 586 20.23 -10.09 -14.83
C ALA A 586 20.58 -10.03 -16.34
N PRO A 587 19.77 -10.62 -17.26
CA PRO A 587 20.01 -10.48 -18.69
C PRO A 587 19.93 -9.02 -19.16
N LEU A 588 18.93 -8.27 -18.69
CA LEU A 588 18.77 -6.86 -19.01
C LEU A 588 19.91 -6.01 -18.42
N GLN A 589 20.29 -6.27 -17.17
CA GLN A 589 21.38 -5.53 -16.52
C GLN A 589 22.69 -5.68 -17.28
N SER A 590 23.02 -6.91 -17.70
CA SER A 590 24.24 -7.19 -18.48
C SER A 590 24.22 -6.41 -19.79
N TRP A 591 23.08 -6.42 -20.49
CA TRP A 591 22.89 -5.64 -21.71
C TRP A 591 23.02 -4.12 -21.46
N MET A 592 22.41 -3.58 -20.40
CA MET A 592 22.51 -2.15 -20.07
C MET A 592 23.93 -1.73 -19.75
N LYS A 593 24.72 -2.56 -19.07
CA LYS A 593 26.15 -2.29 -18.82
C LYS A 593 26.95 -2.14 -20.11
N GLU A 594 26.65 -2.95 -21.13
CA GLU A 594 27.26 -2.80 -22.45
C GLU A 594 26.83 -1.49 -23.13
N GLN A 595 25.54 -1.12 -23.05
CA GLN A 595 25.04 0.14 -23.61
C GLN A 595 25.59 1.37 -22.87
N ASN A 596 25.88 1.24 -21.58
CA ASN A 596 26.42 2.29 -20.72
C ASN A 596 27.95 2.40 -20.83
N ALA A 597 28.61 1.54 -21.60
CA ALA A 597 30.06 1.59 -21.77
C ALA A 597 30.52 2.97 -22.28
N GLY A 598 31.43 3.60 -21.55
CA GLY A 598 31.94 4.94 -21.86
C GLY A 598 31.05 6.10 -21.37
N GLN A 599 29.91 5.82 -20.73
CA GLN A 599 29.09 6.84 -20.07
C GLN A 599 29.55 7.07 -18.62
N THR A 600 29.27 8.25 -18.08
CA THR A 600 29.50 8.57 -16.65
C THR A 600 28.20 8.35 -15.88
N CYS A 601 28.01 7.15 -15.33
CA CYS A 601 26.82 6.80 -14.54
C CYS A 601 26.88 7.42 -13.11
N GLY A 602 25.72 7.54 -12.47
CA GLY A 602 25.54 8.32 -11.23
C GLY A 602 25.24 9.80 -11.48
N TRP A 603 24.93 10.56 -10.44
CA TRP A 603 24.42 11.94 -10.54
C TRP A 603 24.95 12.91 -9.50
#